data_AF-A0A330GPC1-F1
#
_entry.id   AF-A0A330GPC1-F1
#
_cell.length_a   1.000
_cell.length_b   1.000
_cell.length_c   1.000
_cell.angle_alpha   90.00
_cell.angle_beta   90.00
_cell.angle_gamma   90.00
#
_symmetry.space_group_name_H-M   'P 1'
#
loop_
_entity.id
_entity.type
_entity.pdbx_description
1 polymer ?
#
loop_
_entity_poly.entity_id
_entity_poly.type
_entity_poly.pdbx_seq_one_letter_code
_entity_poly.pdbx_strand_id
1 'polypeptide(L)'
;MGAGRVWCDLIAFDKRGGVNNRDVIEVFAAMVGHPAFGLPKALYIDNGKEYGFATYLDDAMALAVPGFHGPGRSMRVVNTLPYNAPAKPIERWFGDFESRYLSTVPGWISGNRMNKRQEAIGRTVAPYGTFEDFVPAFFGLLKAYHSVPTGKQSGLKGLSPNAIFQQHVATGWSAITMSRDEVRASVARRVERTVIQGAFQIRGRRWSCEELWQYTHDKVLVCEPVYHAPAELLVLDMKGNRLGIATPDVALHPLDHRGAQSTAARARAHRSAIVEMARSVPKIDVAARLIALGQAQPDIIPNEPAGKVLLDPSDRPARIVMPKKPSNSEERRREQDERIAAQMNLVKRIVG
;
A
#
# COMPACT_ATOMS: atom_id res chain seq x y z
N MET A 1 -16.03 21.70 -23.44
CA MET A 1 -16.09 22.86 -22.51
C MET A 1 -16.58 22.33 -21.18
N GLY A 2 -16.08 22.80 -20.03
CA GLY A 2 -16.56 22.32 -18.72
C GLY A 2 -17.94 22.93 -18.38
N ALA A 3 -18.71 22.25 -17.53
CA ALA A 3 -20.04 22.72 -17.13
C ALA A 3 -20.02 23.97 -16.22
N GLY A 4 -18.85 24.44 -15.76
CA GLY A 4 -18.74 25.60 -14.86
C GLY A 4 -19.31 25.39 -13.46
N ARG A 5 -19.60 24.13 -13.09
CA ARG A 5 -20.03 23.73 -11.74
C ARG A 5 -18.84 23.74 -10.80
N VAL A 6 -19.12 24.04 -9.53
CA VAL A 6 -18.11 24.14 -8.46
C VAL A 6 -18.48 23.20 -7.34
N TRP A 7 -17.49 22.45 -6.88
CA TRP A 7 -17.53 21.69 -5.64
C TRP A 7 -16.75 22.46 -4.57
N CYS A 8 -17.28 22.53 -3.37
CA CYS A 8 -16.64 23.23 -2.26
C CYS A 8 -17.05 22.62 -0.94
N ASP A 9 -16.21 22.85 0.07
CA ASP A 9 -16.51 22.56 1.46
C ASP A 9 -16.10 23.78 2.29
N LEU A 10 -16.67 23.91 3.49
CA LEU A 10 -16.43 25.04 4.38
C LEU A 10 -15.72 24.56 5.65
N ILE A 11 -14.65 25.26 6.01
CA ILE A 11 -13.85 24.95 7.19
C ILE A 11 -13.72 26.22 8.02
N ALA A 12 -14.22 26.15 9.26
CA ALA A 12 -14.06 27.21 10.24
C ALA A 12 -12.87 26.92 11.15
N PHE A 13 -12.15 27.97 11.54
CA PHE A 13 -11.06 27.89 12.50
C PHE A 13 -11.34 28.84 13.67
N ASP A 14 -11.46 28.29 14.88
CA ASP A 14 -11.69 29.10 16.10
C ASP A 14 -10.46 29.94 16.51
N LYS A 15 -9.28 29.53 16.03
CA LYS A 15 -7.99 30.18 16.28
C LYS A 15 -7.25 30.35 14.96
N ARG A 16 -6.05 30.94 15.00
CA ARG A 16 -5.15 30.95 13.82
C ARG A 16 -5.03 29.52 13.28
N GLY A 17 -5.51 29.33 12.06
CA GLY A 17 -5.54 28.06 11.35
C GLY A 17 -5.61 28.33 9.85
N GLY A 18 -5.37 27.29 9.07
CA GLY A 18 -5.42 27.35 7.62
C GLY A 18 -5.69 25.97 7.05
N VAL A 19 -6.24 25.96 5.85
CA VAL A 19 -6.49 24.73 5.08
C VAL A 19 -5.16 24.01 4.86
N ASN A 20 -5.15 22.70 5.13
CA ASN A 20 -3.96 21.87 4.96
C ASN A 20 -4.20 20.75 3.93
N ASN A 21 -3.16 19.94 3.64
CA ASN A 21 -3.24 18.86 2.64
C ASN A 21 -4.38 17.88 2.93
N ARG A 22 -4.60 17.51 4.21
CA ARG A 22 -5.65 16.57 4.58
C ARG A 22 -7.01 17.13 4.16
N ASP A 23 -7.28 18.38 4.51
CA ASP A 23 -8.56 19.01 4.19
C ASP A 23 -8.83 19.00 2.68
N VAL A 24 -7.85 19.38 1.87
CA VAL A 24 -7.97 19.40 0.40
C VAL A 24 -8.19 17.99 -0.16
N ILE A 25 -7.47 16.98 0.35
CA ILE A 25 -7.63 15.58 -0.07
C ILE A 25 -9.05 15.08 0.24
N GLU A 26 -9.58 15.43 1.42
CA GLU A 26 -10.91 14.99 1.83
C GLU A 26 -12.01 15.64 0.98
N VAL A 27 -11.87 16.93 0.67
CA VAL A 27 -12.78 17.64 -0.25
C VAL A 27 -12.70 17.06 -1.66
N PHE A 28 -11.49 16.76 -2.14
CA PHE A 28 -11.28 16.13 -3.44
C PHE A 28 -11.89 14.72 -3.49
N ALA A 29 -11.70 13.91 -2.45
CA ALA A 29 -12.28 12.58 -2.35
C ALA A 29 -13.82 12.62 -2.35
N ALA A 30 -14.42 13.58 -1.64
CA ALA A 30 -15.86 13.79 -1.65
C ALA A 30 -16.38 14.18 -3.06
N MET A 31 -15.65 15.06 -3.76
CA MET A 31 -15.98 15.44 -5.14
C MET A 31 -15.92 14.24 -6.09
N VAL A 32 -14.85 13.46 -6.02
CA VAL A 32 -14.64 12.29 -6.89
C VAL A 32 -15.67 11.19 -6.61
N GLY A 33 -16.09 11.02 -5.36
CA GLY A 33 -17.16 10.09 -4.99
C GLY A 33 -18.56 10.53 -5.43
N HIS A 34 -18.75 11.79 -5.82
CA HIS A 34 -20.08 12.31 -6.15
C HIS A 34 -20.46 12.06 -7.62
N PRO A 35 -21.60 11.40 -7.93
CA PRO A 35 -22.00 11.05 -9.29
C PRO A 35 -22.20 12.24 -10.26
N ALA A 36 -22.43 13.44 -9.74
CA ALA A 36 -22.54 14.65 -10.57
C ALA A 36 -21.19 15.32 -10.89
N PHE A 37 -20.07 14.82 -10.37
CA PHE A 37 -18.73 15.37 -10.60
C PHE A 37 -17.77 14.28 -11.07
N GLY A 38 -17.50 13.30 -10.20
CA GLY A 38 -16.61 12.19 -10.50
C GLY A 38 -15.14 12.59 -10.65
N LEU A 39 -14.34 11.62 -11.05
CA LEU A 39 -12.93 11.72 -11.35
C LEU A 39 -12.68 12.59 -12.59
N PRO A 40 -11.89 13.69 -12.49
CA PRO A 40 -11.62 14.55 -13.64
C PRO A 40 -10.61 13.92 -14.61
N LYS A 41 -10.67 14.35 -15.89
CA LYS A 41 -9.66 14.03 -16.92
C LYS A 41 -8.33 14.74 -16.69
N ALA A 42 -8.42 15.98 -16.23
CA ALA A 42 -7.29 16.84 -16.00
C ALA A 42 -7.57 17.62 -14.73
N LEU A 43 -6.56 17.71 -13.87
CA LEU A 43 -6.62 18.43 -12.62
C LEU A 43 -5.62 19.58 -12.68
N TYR A 44 -6.14 20.80 -12.68
CA TYR A 44 -5.33 22.01 -12.62
C TYR A 44 -5.21 22.47 -11.17
N ILE A 45 -3.99 22.73 -10.73
CA ILE A 45 -3.68 22.96 -9.32
C ILE A 45 -2.74 24.15 -9.19
N ASP A 46 -3.02 24.99 -8.20
CA ASP A 46 -2.13 26.07 -7.80
C ASP A 46 -0.89 25.54 -7.04
N ASN A 47 0.19 26.30 -7.01
CA ASN A 47 1.46 25.91 -6.36
C ASN A 47 1.44 26.04 -4.82
N GLY A 48 0.25 26.11 -4.21
CA GLY A 48 0.07 26.11 -2.76
C GLY A 48 0.63 24.83 -2.13
N LYS A 49 1.20 24.95 -0.93
CA LYS A 49 1.79 23.80 -0.19
C LYS A 49 0.74 22.76 0.17
N GLU A 50 -0.51 23.19 0.35
CA GLU A 50 -1.70 22.38 0.59
C GLU A 50 -2.00 21.39 -0.54
N TYR A 51 -1.43 21.59 -1.73
CA TYR A 51 -1.59 20.70 -2.88
C TYR A 51 -0.41 19.74 -3.10
N GLY A 52 0.55 19.68 -2.17
CA GLY A 52 1.74 18.83 -2.29
C GLY A 52 1.42 17.34 -2.53
N PHE A 53 0.24 16.86 -2.15
CA PHE A 53 -0.21 15.50 -2.44
C PHE A 53 -0.39 15.20 -3.93
N ALA A 54 -0.56 16.21 -4.78
CA ALA A 54 -0.84 16.04 -6.19
C ALA A 54 0.32 15.40 -6.97
N THR A 55 1.54 15.49 -6.45
CA THR A 55 2.70 14.80 -7.04
C THR A 55 2.52 13.28 -7.03
N TYR A 56 1.75 12.74 -6.07
CA TYR A 56 1.47 11.31 -5.96
C TYR A 56 0.27 10.88 -6.82
N LEU A 57 -0.60 11.82 -7.21
CA LEU A 57 -1.76 11.53 -8.06
C LEU A 57 -1.37 11.12 -9.48
N ASP A 58 -0.40 11.81 -10.08
CA ASP A 58 0.01 11.53 -11.47
C ASP A 58 0.58 10.11 -11.58
N ASP A 59 1.44 9.71 -10.64
CA ASP A 59 2.00 8.36 -10.56
C ASP A 59 0.94 7.29 -10.25
N ALA A 60 0.02 7.57 -9.33
CA ALA A 60 -0.98 6.59 -8.89
C ALA A 60 -2.16 6.42 -9.86
N MET A 61 -2.44 7.41 -10.70
CA MET A 61 -3.50 7.34 -11.72
C MET A 61 -2.97 6.92 -13.09
N ALA A 62 -1.66 7.06 -13.35
CA ALA A 62 -0.98 6.43 -14.48
C ALA A 62 -0.78 4.93 -14.26
N LEU A 63 -0.47 4.52 -13.03
CA LEU A 63 -0.46 3.13 -12.58
C LEU A 63 -1.85 2.79 -12.07
N ALA A 64 -2.80 2.50 -12.98
CA ALA A 64 -4.12 1.96 -12.66
C ALA A 64 -4.04 1.11 -11.39
N VAL A 65 -4.52 1.63 -10.24
CA VAL A 65 -4.26 1.01 -8.94
C VAL A 65 -4.76 -0.43 -9.02
N PRO A 66 -3.88 -1.45 -9.02
CA PRO A 66 -4.32 -2.81 -9.28
C PRO A 66 -5.22 -3.28 -8.14
N GLY A 67 -6.48 -3.59 -8.45
CA GLY A 67 -7.52 -3.93 -7.47
C GLY A 67 -8.66 -2.92 -7.33
N PHE A 68 -8.60 -1.77 -8.00
CA PHE A 68 -9.74 -0.85 -8.09
C PHE A 68 -10.32 -0.85 -9.51
N HIS A 69 -11.52 -1.40 -9.66
CA HIS A 69 -12.20 -1.54 -10.93
C HIS A 69 -12.84 -0.22 -11.35
N GLY A 70 -12.14 0.54 -12.20
CA GLY A 70 -12.69 1.70 -12.91
C GLY A 70 -12.25 1.70 -14.37
N PRO A 71 -13.05 2.25 -15.30
CA PRO A 71 -12.67 2.32 -16.71
C PRO A 71 -11.36 3.11 -16.84
N GLY A 72 -10.35 2.45 -17.42
CA GLY A 72 -8.97 2.95 -17.51
C GLY A 72 -8.92 4.36 -18.10
N ARG A 73 -8.71 5.35 -17.24
CA ARG A 73 -8.60 6.75 -17.63
C ARG A 73 -7.52 7.39 -16.78
N SER A 74 -6.40 7.69 -17.42
CA SER A 74 -5.35 8.48 -16.79
C SER A 74 -5.84 9.91 -16.60
N MET A 75 -5.68 10.41 -15.38
CA MET A 75 -5.88 11.83 -15.07
C MET A 75 -4.55 12.54 -15.27
N ARG A 76 -4.57 13.68 -15.98
CA ARG A 76 -3.37 14.51 -16.13
C ARG A 76 -3.33 15.59 -15.05
N VAL A 77 -2.31 15.60 -14.21
CA VAL A 77 -2.10 16.71 -13.27
C VAL A 77 -1.32 17.83 -13.97
N VAL A 78 -1.79 19.07 -13.86
CA VAL A 78 -1.13 20.26 -14.43
C VAL A 78 -0.96 21.30 -13.33
N ASN A 79 0.29 21.52 -12.92
CA ASN A 79 0.62 22.57 -11.97
C ASN A 79 0.68 23.94 -12.67
N THR A 80 0.25 24.99 -11.96
CA THR A 80 0.48 26.38 -12.38
C THR A 80 1.96 26.65 -12.58
N LEU A 81 2.31 27.41 -13.62
CA LEU A 81 3.61 28.10 -13.66
C LEU A 81 3.46 29.43 -12.89
N PRO A 82 4.53 29.98 -12.30
CA PRO A 82 4.50 31.34 -11.78
C PRO A 82 3.99 32.31 -12.86
N TYR A 83 3.05 33.20 -12.50
CA TYR A 83 2.45 34.21 -13.39
C TYR A 83 1.60 33.68 -14.57
N ASN A 84 0.95 32.52 -14.42
CA ASN A 84 0.23 31.91 -15.52
C ASN A 84 -1.25 32.34 -15.60
N ALA A 85 -1.72 32.62 -16.81
CA ALA A 85 -3.10 33.01 -17.12
C ALA A 85 -4.24 32.03 -16.71
N PRO A 86 -4.02 30.71 -16.52
CA PRO A 86 -5.12 29.77 -16.26
C PRO A 86 -5.69 29.77 -14.83
N ALA A 87 -5.09 30.47 -13.85
CA ALA A 87 -5.69 30.67 -12.52
C ALA A 87 -6.74 31.79 -12.51
N LYS A 88 -6.68 32.71 -13.48
CA LYS A 88 -7.62 33.85 -13.65
C LYS A 88 -9.11 33.46 -13.67
N PRO A 89 -9.54 32.30 -14.23
CA PRO A 89 -10.92 31.85 -14.16
C PRO A 89 -11.41 31.56 -12.72
N ILE A 90 -10.53 31.06 -11.85
CA ILE A 90 -10.87 30.75 -10.44
C ILE A 90 -11.01 32.06 -9.65
N GLU A 91 -10.05 32.97 -9.77
CA GLU A 91 -10.12 34.31 -9.16
C GLU A 91 -11.37 35.07 -9.62
N ARG A 92 -11.66 35.01 -10.93
CA ARG A 92 -12.86 35.62 -11.50
C ARG A 92 -14.13 34.99 -10.93
N TRP A 93 -14.16 33.66 -10.78
CA TRP A 93 -15.30 32.99 -10.16
C TRP A 93 -15.51 33.45 -8.72
N PHE A 94 -14.45 33.55 -7.91
CA PHE A 94 -14.57 34.06 -6.54
C PHE A 94 -15.13 35.49 -6.51
N GLY A 95 -14.61 36.38 -7.36
CA GLY A 95 -15.12 37.75 -7.45
C GLY A 95 -16.59 37.80 -7.92
N ASP A 96 -16.96 37.01 -8.92
CA ASP A 96 -18.35 36.92 -9.40
C ASP A 96 -19.29 36.31 -8.35
N PHE A 97 -18.84 35.29 -7.62
CA PHE A 97 -19.63 34.64 -6.57
C PHE A 97 -19.81 35.54 -5.34
N GLU A 98 -18.74 36.21 -4.92
CA GLU A 98 -18.78 37.17 -3.82
C GLU A 98 -19.73 38.33 -4.14
N SER A 99 -19.53 38.98 -5.29
CA SER A 99 -20.27 40.19 -5.65
C SER A 99 -21.76 39.95 -5.92
N ARG A 100 -22.14 38.79 -6.47
CA ARG A 100 -23.54 38.50 -6.87
C ARG A 100 -24.33 37.70 -5.86
N TYR A 101 -23.68 36.85 -5.06
CA TYR A 101 -24.36 35.94 -4.15
C TYR A 101 -24.02 36.26 -2.69
N LEU A 102 -22.74 36.27 -2.31
CA LEU A 102 -22.36 36.51 -0.91
C LEU A 102 -22.65 37.95 -0.43
N SER A 103 -22.67 38.93 -1.34
CA SER A 103 -23.03 40.31 -1.02
C SER A 103 -24.49 40.49 -0.54
N THR A 104 -25.35 39.50 -0.78
CA THR A 104 -26.76 39.51 -0.33
C THR A 104 -26.93 39.08 1.13
N VAL A 105 -25.87 38.53 1.72
CA VAL A 105 -25.86 37.91 3.04
C VAL A 105 -25.66 38.98 4.13
N PRO A 106 -26.46 38.96 5.22
CA PRO A 106 -26.22 39.80 6.39
C PRO A 106 -24.77 39.68 6.91
N GLY A 107 -24.19 40.77 7.36
CA GLY A 107 -22.80 40.77 7.85
C GLY A 107 -21.73 40.76 6.77
N TRP A 108 -22.08 40.81 5.47
CA TRP A 108 -21.09 41.00 4.41
C TRP A 108 -20.48 42.41 4.49
N ILE A 109 -19.15 42.47 4.66
CA ILE A 109 -18.42 43.71 4.88
C ILE A 109 -17.65 44.21 3.64
N SER A 110 -17.62 43.42 2.56
CA SER A 110 -16.89 43.69 1.31
C SER A 110 -15.38 43.89 1.46
N GLY A 111 -14.60 43.37 0.51
CA GLY A 111 -13.22 43.80 0.28
C GLY A 111 -12.21 43.45 1.39
N ASN A 112 -11.03 44.06 1.30
CA ASN A 112 -9.88 43.72 2.13
C ASN A 112 -9.95 44.41 3.50
N ARG A 113 -10.29 43.64 4.54
CA ARG A 113 -10.34 44.07 5.94
C ARG A 113 -9.06 44.76 6.45
N MET A 114 -7.91 44.53 5.82
CA MET A 114 -6.63 45.16 6.19
C MET A 114 -6.44 46.56 5.60
N ASN A 115 -7.34 47.03 4.75
CA ASN A 115 -7.27 48.36 4.18
C ASN A 115 -7.84 49.39 5.16
N LYS A 116 -6.96 50.10 5.88
CA LYS A 116 -7.29 51.09 6.94
C LYS A 116 -8.31 52.16 6.52
N ARG A 117 -8.50 52.43 5.22
CA ARG A 117 -9.55 53.32 4.71
C ARG A 117 -10.98 52.79 4.92
N GLN A 118 -11.16 51.48 5.00
CA GLN A 118 -12.47 50.85 5.22
C GLN A 118 -12.85 50.78 6.71
N GLU A 119 -11.87 50.85 7.63
CA GLU A 119 -12.13 51.00 9.08
C GLU A 119 -12.89 52.31 9.41
N ALA A 120 -12.74 53.34 8.58
CA ALA A 120 -13.44 54.62 8.73
C ALA A 120 -14.92 54.57 8.31
N ILE A 121 -15.35 53.54 7.56
CA ILE A 121 -16.75 53.35 7.20
C ILE A 121 -17.35 52.48 8.30
N GLY A 122 -17.75 53.11 9.40
CA GLY A 122 -18.39 52.50 10.57
C GLY A 122 -19.75 51.87 10.29
N ARG A 123 -19.88 51.05 9.25
CA ARG A 123 -21.02 50.13 9.10
C ARG A 123 -20.81 49.00 10.08
N THR A 124 -21.35 49.15 11.27
CA THR A 124 -21.60 48.04 12.20
C THR A 124 -22.66 47.15 11.56
N VAL A 125 -22.28 46.34 10.58
CA VAL A 125 -23.19 45.36 9.99
C VAL A 125 -23.37 44.28 11.04
N ALA A 126 -24.63 43.94 11.35
CA ALA A 126 -24.94 42.84 12.24
C ALA A 126 -24.27 41.56 11.70
N PRO A 127 -23.59 40.77 12.55
CA PRO A 127 -22.97 39.53 12.13
C PRO A 127 -24.03 38.56 11.59
N TYR A 128 -23.61 37.67 10.68
CA TYR A 128 -24.53 36.73 10.04
C TYR A 128 -25.20 35.75 11.03
N GLY A 129 -24.45 35.30 12.04
CA GLY A 129 -24.89 34.27 12.98
C GLY A 129 -23.73 33.34 13.35
N THR A 130 -24.04 32.08 13.64
CA THR A 130 -23.02 31.05 13.86
C THR A 130 -22.48 30.50 12.53
N PHE A 131 -21.38 29.75 12.57
CA PHE A 131 -20.87 29.07 11.38
C PHE A 131 -21.86 28.01 10.88
N GLU A 132 -22.49 27.32 11.80
CA GLU A 132 -23.51 26.29 11.55
C GLU A 132 -24.73 26.87 10.82
N ASP A 133 -25.11 28.11 11.12
CA ASP A 133 -26.17 28.83 10.39
C ASP A 133 -25.72 29.27 8.99
N PHE A 134 -24.43 29.59 8.84
CA PHE A 134 -23.85 30.05 7.57
C PHE A 134 -23.71 28.94 6.53
N VAL A 135 -23.34 27.73 6.97
CA VAL A 135 -23.15 26.56 6.11
C VAL A 135 -24.34 26.29 5.17
N PRO A 136 -25.59 26.10 5.66
CA PRO A 136 -26.72 25.81 4.79
C PRO A 136 -27.06 26.98 3.86
N ALA A 137 -26.87 28.22 4.31
CA ALA A 137 -27.11 29.40 3.48
C ALA A 137 -26.10 29.52 2.34
N PHE A 138 -24.82 29.31 2.62
CA PHE A 138 -23.76 29.28 1.62
C PHE A 138 -24.04 28.22 0.55
N PHE A 139 -24.39 27.00 0.95
CA PHE A 139 -24.73 25.94 -0.02
C PHE A 139 -26.04 26.24 -0.77
N GLY A 140 -26.99 26.95 -0.16
CA GLY A 140 -28.16 27.49 -0.85
C GLY A 140 -27.79 28.48 -1.96
N LEU A 141 -26.87 29.41 -1.68
CA LEU A 141 -26.33 30.36 -2.66
C LEU A 141 -25.53 29.66 -3.76
N LEU A 142 -24.74 28.64 -3.42
CA LEU A 142 -24.02 27.84 -4.40
C LEU A 142 -24.99 27.10 -5.34
N LYS A 143 -26.08 26.56 -4.80
CA LYS A 143 -27.14 25.92 -5.59
C LYS A 143 -27.80 26.95 -6.52
N ALA A 144 -28.02 28.17 -6.05
CA ALA A 144 -28.49 29.28 -6.90
C ALA A 144 -27.49 29.57 -8.01
N TYR A 145 -26.19 29.68 -7.71
CA TYR A 145 -25.13 29.83 -8.72
C TYR A 145 -25.16 28.73 -9.79
N HIS A 146 -25.35 27.47 -9.40
CA HIS A 146 -25.46 26.37 -10.39
C HIS A 146 -26.72 26.45 -11.27
N SER A 147 -27.76 27.13 -10.82
CA SER A 147 -29.08 27.12 -11.44
C SER A 147 -29.38 28.38 -12.27
N VAL A 148 -28.81 29.52 -11.89
CA VAL A 148 -29.04 30.81 -12.55
C VAL A 148 -28.31 30.88 -13.90
N PRO A 149 -28.99 31.24 -14.99
CA PRO A 149 -28.35 31.47 -16.28
C PRO A 149 -27.33 32.60 -16.22
N THR A 150 -26.18 32.39 -16.84
CA THR A 150 -25.15 33.42 -16.93
C THR A 150 -25.44 34.38 -18.10
N GLY A 151 -24.75 35.53 -18.16
CA GLY A 151 -24.95 36.49 -19.26
C GLY A 151 -24.58 35.91 -20.63
N LYS A 152 -25.16 36.43 -21.72
CA LYS A 152 -24.89 35.96 -23.10
C LYS A 152 -23.41 36.08 -23.53
N GLN A 153 -22.68 37.02 -22.91
CA GLN A 153 -21.24 37.24 -23.12
C GLN A 153 -20.35 36.36 -22.21
N SER A 154 -20.93 35.54 -21.33
CA SER A 154 -20.19 34.62 -20.48
C SER A 154 -19.67 33.42 -21.28
N GLY A 155 -18.70 32.68 -20.73
CA GLY A 155 -18.23 31.42 -21.30
C GLY A 155 -19.31 30.35 -21.45
N LEU A 156 -20.45 30.47 -20.73
CA LEU A 156 -21.59 29.55 -20.81
C LEU A 156 -22.74 30.09 -21.70
N LYS A 157 -22.53 31.22 -22.39
CA LYS A 157 -23.39 31.75 -23.47
C LYS A 157 -24.89 31.83 -23.14
N GLY A 158 -25.25 32.31 -21.95
CA GLY A 158 -26.67 32.44 -21.58
C GLY A 158 -27.26 31.23 -20.85
N LEU A 159 -26.49 30.15 -20.65
CA LEU A 159 -26.93 28.96 -19.93
C LEU A 159 -26.40 28.95 -18.48
N SER A 160 -27.07 28.17 -17.63
CA SER A 160 -26.62 27.92 -16.25
C SER A 160 -25.66 26.72 -16.22
N PRO A 161 -24.80 26.61 -15.19
CA PRO A 161 -23.94 25.45 -15.02
C PRO A 161 -24.70 24.11 -15.03
N ASN A 162 -25.87 24.05 -14.41
CA ASN A 162 -26.72 22.85 -14.42
C ASN A 162 -27.28 22.56 -15.82
N ALA A 163 -27.66 23.57 -16.60
CA ALA A 163 -28.17 23.35 -17.96
C ALA A 163 -27.09 22.73 -18.87
N ILE A 164 -25.85 23.23 -18.80
CA ILE A 164 -24.73 22.65 -19.57
C ILE A 164 -24.40 21.24 -19.08
N PHE A 165 -24.42 21.01 -17.76
CA PHE A 165 -24.21 19.67 -17.22
C PHE A 165 -25.26 18.67 -17.71
N GLN A 166 -26.54 19.05 -17.70
CA GLN A 166 -27.63 18.20 -18.21
C GLN A 166 -27.48 17.91 -19.70
N GLN A 167 -27.03 18.89 -20.50
CA GLN A 167 -26.69 18.64 -21.91
C GLN A 167 -25.58 17.59 -22.05
N HIS A 168 -24.53 17.67 -21.23
CA HIS A 168 -23.46 16.66 -21.25
C HIS A 168 -23.96 15.26 -20.88
N VAL A 169 -24.79 15.16 -19.82
CA VAL A 169 -25.42 13.90 -19.42
C VAL A 169 -26.28 13.34 -20.55
N ALA A 170 -27.10 14.18 -21.20
CA ALA A 170 -27.92 13.78 -22.34
C ALA A 170 -27.09 13.32 -23.54
N THR A 171 -25.88 13.85 -23.74
CA THR A 171 -24.93 13.39 -24.78
C THR A 171 -24.14 12.13 -24.39
N GLY A 172 -24.47 11.49 -23.25
CA GLY A 172 -23.86 10.24 -22.82
C GLY A 172 -22.67 10.39 -21.87
N TRP A 173 -22.47 11.57 -21.28
CA TRP A 173 -21.48 11.72 -20.21
C TRP A 173 -21.92 10.94 -18.96
N SER A 174 -20.99 10.19 -18.39
CA SER A 174 -21.15 9.51 -17.10
C SER A 174 -19.93 9.76 -16.22
N ALA A 175 -20.19 9.89 -14.91
CA ALA A 175 -19.13 10.02 -13.93
C ALA A 175 -18.41 8.69 -13.72
N ILE A 176 -17.09 8.76 -13.63
CA ILE A 176 -16.27 7.72 -13.03
C ILE A 176 -16.11 8.13 -11.57
N THR A 177 -16.52 7.27 -10.64
CA THR A 177 -16.40 7.59 -9.21
C THR A 177 -15.34 6.70 -8.57
N MET A 178 -14.75 7.19 -7.49
CA MET A 178 -13.85 6.42 -6.64
C MET A 178 -14.30 6.59 -5.19
N SER A 179 -14.11 5.54 -4.40
CA SER A 179 -14.35 5.61 -2.97
C SER A 179 -13.35 6.55 -2.28
N ARG A 180 -13.69 6.98 -1.07
CA ARG A 180 -12.82 7.87 -0.28
C ARG A 180 -11.47 7.21 0.00
N ASP A 181 -11.47 5.91 0.29
CA ASP A 181 -10.26 5.16 0.61
C ASP A 181 -9.40 4.89 -0.62
N GLU A 182 -10.02 4.74 -1.79
CA GLU A 182 -9.32 4.70 -3.09
C GLU A 182 -8.54 5.98 -3.37
N VAL A 183 -9.17 7.12 -3.16
CA VAL A 183 -8.51 8.43 -3.34
C VAL A 183 -7.39 8.60 -2.32
N ARG A 184 -7.61 8.22 -1.06
CA ARG A 184 -6.56 8.27 -0.02
C ARG A 184 -5.37 7.38 -0.35
N ALA A 185 -5.63 6.19 -0.89
CA ALA A 185 -4.60 5.25 -1.31
C ALA A 185 -3.82 5.74 -2.55
N SER A 186 -4.49 6.43 -3.49
CA SER A 186 -3.83 6.98 -4.67
C SER A 186 -2.91 8.15 -4.34
N VAL A 187 -3.23 8.94 -3.31
CA VAL A 187 -2.36 10.05 -2.85
C VAL A 187 -1.33 9.62 -1.80
N ALA A 188 -1.28 8.34 -1.45
CA ALA A 188 -0.33 7.82 -0.46
C ALA A 188 1.04 7.56 -1.09
N ARG A 189 2.10 7.81 -0.32
CA ARG A 189 3.46 7.45 -0.74
C ARG A 189 3.59 5.93 -0.70
N ARG A 190 4.00 5.33 -1.81
CA ARG A 190 4.31 3.89 -1.87
C ARG A 190 5.71 3.65 -1.33
N VAL A 191 5.82 2.78 -0.33
CA VAL A 191 7.08 2.52 0.37
C VAL A 191 7.32 1.01 0.42
N GLU A 192 8.45 0.56 -0.13
CA GLU A 192 8.87 -0.83 -0.02
C GLU A 192 9.24 -1.18 1.42
N ARG A 193 8.69 -2.30 1.91
CA ARG A 193 9.04 -2.88 3.21
C ARG A 193 9.22 -4.38 3.10
N THR A 194 10.23 -4.89 3.80
CA THR A 194 10.42 -6.33 4.00
C THR A 194 9.57 -6.78 5.17
N VAL A 195 8.81 -7.85 4.97
CA VAL A 195 7.98 -8.46 6.01
C VAL A 195 8.86 -9.37 6.86
N ILE A 196 8.82 -9.18 8.17
CA ILE A 196 9.56 -10.00 9.15
C ILE A 196 8.54 -10.50 10.17
N GLN A 197 8.42 -11.82 10.30
CA GLN A 197 7.46 -12.47 11.20
C GLN A 197 6.01 -11.96 11.00
N GLY A 198 5.57 -11.87 9.75
CA GLY A 198 4.22 -11.40 9.41
C GLY A 198 3.95 -9.92 9.73
N ALA A 199 4.99 -9.10 9.92
CA ALA A 199 4.85 -7.69 10.25
C ALA A 199 5.92 -6.84 9.54
N PHE A 200 5.73 -5.53 9.49
CA PHE A 200 6.73 -4.57 9.01
C PHE A 200 6.80 -3.35 9.94
N GLN A 201 7.85 -2.53 9.79
CA GLN A 201 8.03 -1.30 10.57
C GLN A 201 7.94 -0.05 9.71
N ILE A 202 7.16 0.93 10.19
CA ILE A 202 7.06 2.29 9.63
C ILE A 202 7.01 3.29 10.79
N ARG A 203 7.86 4.33 10.73
CA ARG A 203 7.96 5.41 11.74
C ARG A 203 8.08 4.88 13.17
N GLY A 204 8.87 3.84 13.38
CA GLY A 204 9.09 3.22 14.70
C GLY A 204 7.92 2.38 15.23
N ARG A 205 6.82 2.24 14.48
CA ARG A 205 5.67 1.41 14.84
C ARG A 205 5.67 0.11 14.02
N ARG A 206 5.32 -1.00 14.67
CA ARG A 206 5.15 -2.31 14.04
C ARG A 206 3.71 -2.46 13.55
N TRP A 207 3.54 -2.98 12.35
CA TRP A 207 2.26 -3.13 11.66
C TRP A 207 2.12 -4.56 11.14
N SER A 208 0.93 -5.14 11.26
CA SER A 208 0.67 -6.53 10.84
C SER A 208 -0.78 -6.69 10.36
N CYS A 209 -1.00 -7.68 9.51
CA CYS A 209 -2.30 -8.27 9.20
C CYS A 209 -2.13 -9.77 8.95
N GLU A 210 -3.23 -10.51 8.90
CA GLU A 210 -3.22 -11.97 8.75
C GLU A 210 -2.59 -12.39 7.42
N GLU A 211 -2.88 -11.64 6.36
CA GLU A 211 -2.41 -11.94 5.00
C GLU A 211 -0.90 -11.86 4.88
N LEU A 212 -0.23 -11.08 5.75
CA LEU A 212 1.23 -10.95 5.76
C LEU A 212 1.96 -12.17 6.31
N TRP A 213 1.27 -13.09 7.00
CA TRP A 213 1.94 -14.22 7.66
C TRP A 213 2.60 -15.19 6.68
N GLN A 214 2.10 -15.28 5.44
CA GLN A 214 2.67 -16.08 4.36
C GLN A 214 3.81 -15.37 3.59
N TYR A 215 3.95 -14.05 3.74
CA TYR A 215 4.94 -13.24 3.00
C TYR A 215 6.21 -12.99 3.80
N THR A 216 6.55 -13.87 4.75
CA THR A 216 7.74 -13.65 5.61
C THR A 216 9.02 -13.66 4.75
N HIS A 217 9.84 -12.62 4.89
CA HIS A 217 11.02 -12.28 4.07
C HIS A 217 10.74 -11.71 2.67
N ASP A 218 9.48 -11.65 2.24
CA ASP A 218 9.12 -10.99 0.98
C ASP A 218 9.05 -9.46 1.13
N LYS A 219 9.14 -8.78 -0.01
CA LYS A 219 8.90 -7.34 -0.11
C LYS A 219 7.44 -7.07 -0.41
N VAL A 220 6.88 -6.05 0.25
CA VAL A 220 5.54 -5.52 0.01
C VAL A 220 5.60 -4.00 -0.19
N LEU A 221 4.62 -3.46 -0.89
CA LEU A 221 4.42 -2.03 -1.04
C LEU A 221 3.40 -1.55 -0.01
N VAL A 222 3.80 -0.60 0.84
CA VAL A 222 2.92 -0.02 1.85
C VAL A 222 2.50 1.38 1.40
N CYS A 223 1.20 1.65 1.38
CA CYS A 223 0.63 2.97 1.10
C CYS A 223 0.68 3.81 2.38
N GLU A 224 1.72 4.62 2.54
CA GLU A 224 1.92 5.51 3.68
C GLU A 224 1.27 6.88 3.41
N PRO A 225 0.26 7.31 4.20
CA PRO A 225 -0.28 8.66 4.07
C PRO A 225 0.76 9.73 4.39
N VAL A 226 0.85 10.74 3.51
CA VAL A 226 1.85 11.83 3.63
C VAL A 226 1.38 12.95 4.57
N TYR A 227 0.09 12.98 4.90
CA TYR A 227 -0.60 14.16 5.46
C TYR A 227 -1.25 13.91 6.83
N HIS A 228 -1.27 12.67 7.33
CA HIS A 228 -1.71 12.36 8.69
C HIS A 228 -1.01 11.11 9.24
N ALA A 229 -1.09 10.90 10.56
CA ALA A 229 -0.66 9.65 11.16
C ALA A 229 -1.71 8.56 10.86
N PRO A 230 -1.37 7.48 10.13
CA PRO A 230 -2.32 6.44 9.80
C PRO A 230 -2.76 5.69 11.05
N ALA A 231 -4.04 5.35 11.12
CA ALA A 231 -4.55 4.32 12.04
C ALA A 231 -4.38 2.91 11.44
N GLU A 232 -4.45 2.82 10.11
CA GLU A 232 -4.38 1.61 9.30
C GLU A 232 -3.57 1.88 8.03
N LEU A 233 -2.96 0.84 7.46
CA LEU A 233 -2.13 0.94 6.27
C LEU A 233 -2.56 -0.07 5.22
N LEU A 234 -2.86 0.41 4.01
CA LEU A 234 -3.07 -0.47 2.87
C LEU A 234 -1.74 -1.10 2.45
N VAL A 235 -1.75 -2.42 2.28
CA VAL A 235 -0.60 -3.20 1.83
C VAL A 235 -0.90 -3.83 0.48
N LEU A 236 0.06 -3.69 -0.44
CA LEU A 236 0.01 -4.21 -1.79
C LEU A 236 1.20 -5.15 -2.02
N ASP A 237 1.06 -6.08 -2.96
CA ASP A 237 2.18 -6.86 -3.47
C ASP A 237 3.09 -6.00 -4.37
N MET A 238 4.24 -6.53 -4.77
CA MET A 238 5.16 -5.81 -5.67
C MET A 238 4.61 -5.60 -7.09
N LYS A 239 3.50 -6.27 -7.45
CA LYS A 239 2.78 -6.08 -8.71
C LYS A 239 1.65 -5.03 -8.57
N GLY A 240 1.45 -4.51 -7.37
CA GLY A 240 0.44 -3.51 -7.02
C GLY A 240 -0.92 -4.07 -6.62
N ASN A 241 -1.12 -5.40 -6.55
CA ASN A 241 -2.39 -5.98 -6.12
C ASN A 241 -2.57 -5.85 -4.61
N ARG A 242 -3.81 -5.63 -4.17
CA ARG A 242 -4.16 -5.55 -2.74
C ARG A 242 -3.87 -6.87 -2.01
N LEU A 243 -3.07 -6.80 -0.95
CA LEU A 243 -2.85 -7.89 0.00
C LEU A 243 -3.76 -7.80 1.21
N GLY A 244 -3.87 -6.62 1.84
CA GLY A 244 -4.62 -6.47 3.09
C GLY A 244 -4.53 -5.08 3.70
N ILE A 245 -5.10 -4.93 4.89
CA ILE A 245 -5.06 -3.69 5.69
C ILE A 245 -4.29 -4.01 6.98
N ALA A 246 -3.10 -3.44 7.11
CA ALA A 246 -2.27 -3.61 8.29
C ALA A 246 -2.72 -2.65 9.41
N THR A 247 -2.86 -3.20 10.61
CA THR A 247 -3.13 -2.45 11.83
C THR A 247 -1.89 -2.48 12.73
N PRO A 248 -1.79 -1.59 13.72
CA PRO A 248 -0.70 -1.59 14.68
C PRO A 248 -0.60 -2.93 15.41
N ASP A 249 0.57 -3.57 15.35
CA ASP A 249 0.85 -4.81 16.06
C ASP A 249 1.03 -4.45 17.55
N VAL A 250 -0.06 -4.58 18.32
CA VAL A 250 -0.03 -4.37 19.76
C VAL A 250 0.69 -5.57 20.38
N ALA A 251 1.79 -5.31 21.08
CA ALA A 251 2.47 -6.34 21.85
C ALA A 251 1.52 -6.81 22.97
N LEU A 252 0.90 -7.97 22.77
CA LEU A 252 0.10 -8.62 23.80
C LEU A 252 1.05 -9.14 24.89
N HIS A 253 0.61 -9.05 26.14
CA HIS A 253 1.40 -9.50 27.29
C HIS A 253 1.71 -11.01 27.17
N PRO A 254 2.90 -11.50 27.58
CA PRO A 254 3.29 -12.92 27.42
C PRO A 254 2.32 -13.94 28.03
N LEU A 255 1.54 -13.54 29.03
CA LEU A 255 0.53 -14.36 29.70
C LEU A 255 -0.88 -14.24 29.10
N ASP A 256 -1.06 -13.41 28.06
CA ASP A 256 -2.34 -13.27 27.39
C ASP A 256 -2.54 -14.42 26.40
N HIS A 257 -3.55 -15.26 26.67
CA HIS A 257 -4.01 -16.35 25.82
C HIS A 257 -4.24 -15.94 24.35
N ARG A 258 -4.62 -14.68 24.08
CA ARG A 258 -4.79 -14.15 22.72
C ARG A 258 -3.48 -14.05 21.96
N GLY A 259 -2.37 -13.78 22.64
CA GLY A 259 -1.03 -13.75 22.06
C GLY A 259 -0.54 -15.15 21.67
N ALA A 260 -0.87 -16.17 22.47
CA ALA A 260 -0.55 -17.56 22.16
C ALA A 260 -1.33 -18.08 20.94
N GLN A 261 -2.63 -17.77 20.85
CA GLN A 261 -3.47 -18.15 19.70
C GLN A 261 -3.02 -17.49 18.41
N SER A 262 -2.70 -16.19 18.42
CA SER A 262 -2.22 -15.48 17.24
C SER A 262 -0.84 -15.97 16.79
N THR A 263 0.05 -16.31 17.72
CA THR A 263 1.37 -16.89 17.40
C THR A 263 1.25 -18.28 16.78
N ALA A 264 0.35 -19.12 17.30
CA ALA A 264 0.08 -20.44 16.73
C ALA A 264 -0.54 -20.35 15.33
N ALA A 265 -1.46 -19.40 15.11
CA ALA A 265 -2.05 -19.13 13.81
C ALA A 265 -0.99 -18.65 12.80
N ARG A 266 -0.13 -17.69 13.19
CA ARG A 266 1.04 -17.23 12.41
C ARG A 266 1.94 -18.39 11.99
N ALA A 267 2.32 -19.26 12.94
CA ALA A 267 3.17 -20.41 12.68
C ALA A 267 2.50 -21.46 11.77
N ARG A 268 1.18 -21.60 11.84
CA ARG A 268 0.42 -22.49 10.93
C ARG A 268 0.40 -21.92 9.51
N ALA A 269 0.06 -20.64 9.34
CA ALA A 269 0.02 -19.99 8.03
C ALA A 269 1.38 -20.04 7.33
N HIS A 270 2.47 -19.74 8.05
CA HIS A 270 3.83 -19.83 7.53
C HIS A 270 4.20 -21.24 7.07
N ARG A 271 3.87 -22.27 7.87
CA ARG A 271 4.12 -23.67 7.48
C ARG A 271 3.33 -24.07 6.23
N SER A 272 2.07 -23.65 6.13
CA SER A 272 1.25 -23.89 4.94
C SER A 272 1.88 -23.26 3.68
N ALA A 273 2.35 -22.01 3.77
CA ALA A 273 3.01 -21.32 2.67
C ALA A 273 4.31 -22.03 2.22
N ILE A 274 5.14 -22.49 3.16
CA ILE A 274 6.34 -23.29 2.85
C ILE A 274 5.96 -24.57 2.11
N VAL A 275 4.92 -25.28 2.57
CA VAL A 275 4.49 -26.53 1.94
C VAL A 275 3.99 -26.28 0.51
N GLU A 276 3.28 -25.18 0.27
CA GLU A 276 2.81 -24.81 -1.07
C GLU A 276 3.97 -24.43 -2.00
N MET A 277 4.95 -23.67 -1.50
CA MET A 277 6.17 -23.34 -2.24
C MET A 277 6.99 -24.61 -2.55
N ALA A 278 7.07 -25.55 -1.62
CA ALA A 278 7.73 -26.84 -1.87
C ALA A 278 7.02 -27.71 -2.91
N ARG A 279 5.71 -27.52 -3.13
CA ARG A 279 4.94 -28.21 -4.18
C ARG A 279 5.13 -27.61 -5.56
N SER A 280 5.38 -26.29 -5.65
CA SER A 280 5.57 -25.59 -6.93
C SER A 280 6.99 -25.69 -7.48
N VAL A 281 7.97 -26.09 -6.66
CA VAL A 281 9.33 -26.37 -7.09
C VAL A 281 9.39 -27.80 -7.69
N PRO A 282 9.85 -27.97 -8.95
CA PRO A 282 10.08 -29.30 -9.50
C PRO A 282 11.07 -30.05 -8.61
N LYS A 283 10.72 -31.26 -8.16
CA LYS A 283 11.67 -32.14 -7.49
C LYS A 283 12.79 -32.48 -8.46
N ILE A 284 13.95 -31.85 -8.28
CA ILE A 284 15.17 -32.22 -8.99
C ILE A 284 15.69 -33.50 -8.35
N ASP A 285 15.58 -34.61 -9.07
CA ASP A 285 16.28 -35.84 -8.71
C ASP A 285 17.76 -35.69 -9.06
N VAL A 286 18.54 -35.29 -8.07
CA VAL A 286 19.99 -35.09 -8.19
C VAL A 286 20.68 -36.40 -8.59
N ALA A 287 20.19 -37.55 -8.12
CA ALA A 287 20.78 -38.85 -8.45
C ALA A 287 20.53 -39.19 -9.92
N ALA A 288 19.30 -39.04 -10.41
CA ALA A 288 18.99 -39.28 -11.83
C ALA A 288 19.80 -38.36 -12.76
N ARG A 289 20.01 -37.10 -12.36
CA ARG A 289 20.81 -36.14 -13.16
C ARG A 289 22.30 -36.48 -13.18
N LEU A 290 22.86 -36.94 -12.05
CA LEU A 290 24.24 -37.42 -11.97
C LEU A 290 24.43 -38.72 -12.75
N ILE A 291 23.47 -39.64 -12.72
CA ILE A 291 23.48 -40.87 -13.51
C ILE A 291 23.45 -40.55 -15.00
N ALA A 292 22.57 -39.65 -15.45
CA ALA A 292 22.52 -39.22 -16.85
C ALA A 292 23.82 -38.55 -17.30
N LEU A 293 24.44 -37.74 -16.43
CA LEU A 293 25.73 -37.12 -16.70
C LEU A 293 26.85 -38.15 -16.79
N GLY A 294 26.83 -39.19 -15.95
CA GLY A 294 27.77 -40.31 -16.02
C GLY A 294 27.58 -41.17 -17.29
N GLN A 295 26.33 -41.43 -17.69
CA GLN A 295 26.01 -42.18 -18.92
C GLN A 295 26.37 -41.41 -20.20
N ALA A 296 26.39 -40.08 -20.15
CA ALA A 296 26.80 -39.23 -21.26
C ALA A 296 28.33 -39.08 -21.38
N GLN A 297 29.10 -39.55 -20.39
CA GLN A 297 30.55 -39.58 -20.51
C GLN A 297 30.96 -40.72 -21.45
N PRO A 298 31.92 -40.49 -22.35
CA PRO A 298 32.48 -41.56 -23.15
C PRO A 298 33.13 -42.60 -22.25
N ASP A 299 32.98 -43.88 -22.60
CA ASP A 299 33.67 -44.96 -21.90
C ASP A 299 35.18 -44.67 -21.87
N ILE A 300 35.77 -44.78 -20.69
CA ILE A 300 37.21 -44.64 -20.53
C ILE A 300 37.84 -45.85 -21.22
N ILE A 301 38.47 -45.62 -22.36
CA ILE A 301 39.30 -46.61 -23.03
C ILE A 301 40.56 -46.75 -22.17
N PRO A 302 40.76 -47.87 -21.45
CA PRO A 302 41.97 -48.06 -20.66
C PRO A 302 43.17 -48.08 -21.61
N ASN A 303 44.30 -47.52 -21.15
CA ASN A 303 45.55 -47.65 -21.88
C ASN A 303 45.97 -49.12 -21.96
N GLU A 304 46.68 -49.51 -23.03
CA GLU A 304 47.33 -50.81 -23.05
C GLU A 304 48.32 -50.88 -21.88
N PRO A 305 48.22 -51.90 -21.01
CA PRO A 305 49.12 -52.02 -19.89
C PRO A 305 50.53 -52.29 -20.41
N ALA A 306 51.50 -51.44 -20.03
CA ALA A 306 52.90 -51.50 -20.46
C ALA A 306 53.63 -52.80 -20.04
N GLY A 307 53.01 -53.63 -19.21
CA GLY A 307 53.50 -54.94 -18.79
C GLY A 307 52.61 -55.53 -17.69
N LYS A 308 52.72 -56.84 -17.48
CA LYS A 308 52.16 -57.51 -16.30
C LYS A 308 53.31 -57.84 -15.36
N VAL A 309 53.26 -57.33 -14.14
CA VAL A 309 54.17 -57.79 -13.08
C VAL A 309 53.72 -59.18 -12.66
N LEU A 310 54.47 -60.20 -13.06
CA LEU A 310 54.33 -61.56 -12.54
C LEU A 310 55.23 -61.70 -11.32
N LEU A 311 54.62 -61.91 -10.16
CA LEU A 311 55.32 -62.32 -8.97
C LEU A 311 55.45 -63.85 -9.02
N ASP A 312 56.68 -64.37 -9.01
CA ASP A 312 56.95 -65.81 -8.95
C ASP A 312 56.38 -66.39 -7.62
N PRO A 313 55.47 -67.37 -7.67
CA PRO A 313 54.89 -67.98 -6.46
C PRO A 313 55.90 -68.67 -5.53
N SER A 314 57.12 -68.89 -6.00
CA SER A 314 58.20 -69.56 -5.25
C SER A 314 58.83 -68.68 -4.16
N ASP A 315 58.72 -67.35 -4.29
CA ASP A 315 59.37 -66.35 -3.44
C ASP A 315 58.38 -65.58 -2.54
N ARG A 316 57.35 -66.26 -2.02
CA ARG A 316 56.28 -65.63 -1.22
C ARG A 316 56.76 -65.13 0.15
N PRO A 317 56.75 -63.81 0.45
CA PRO A 317 56.41 -63.37 1.81
C PRO A 317 54.93 -63.70 2.08
N ALA A 318 54.62 -64.08 3.33
CA ALA A 318 53.37 -64.67 3.79
C ALA A 318 52.07 -64.10 3.15
N ARG A 319 51.08 -64.97 2.90
CA ARG A 319 49.72 -64.58 2.47
C ARG A 319 49.17 -63.51 3.42
N ILE A 320 49.01 -62.29 2.96
CA ILE A 320 48.13 -61.31 3.60
C ILE A 320 46.71 -61.79 3.36
N VAL A 321 46.17 -62.56 4.30
CA VAL A 321 44.74 -62.85 4.36
C VAL A 321 44.07 -61.53 4.68
N MET A 322 43.35 -60.95 3.72
CA MET A 322 42.51 -59.79 3.99
C MET A 322 41.55 -60.17 5.13
N PRO A 323 41.62 -59.52 6.30
CA PRO A 323 40.76 -59.88 7.41
C PRO A 323 39.31 -59.72 6.93
N LYS A 324 38.51 -60.78 7.06
CA LYS A 324 37.05 -60.65 6.95
C LYS A 324 36.66 -59.58 7.97
N LYS A 325 36.18 -58.42 7.50
CA LYS A 325 35.63 -57.36 8.36
C LYS A 325 34.69 -58.03 9.37
N PRO A 326 34.99 -58.03 10.68
CA PRO A 326 34.02 -58.49 11.65
C PRO A 326 32.79 -57.59 11.55
N SER A 327 31.60 -58.20 11.54
CA SER A 327 30.37 -57.43 11.55
C SER A 327 30.34 -56.67 12.88
N ASN A 328 30.34 -55.34 12.80
CA ASN A 328 30.57 -54.40 13.89
C ASN A 328 29.52 -54.49 15.03
N SER A 329 28.55 -55.41 14.92
CA SER A 329 27.42 -55.59 15.83
C SER A 329 27.59 -56.72 16.85
N GLU A 330 28.37 -57.77 16.55
CA GLU A 330 28.50 -58.91 17.47
C GLU A 330 29.54 -58.68 18.57
N GLU A 331 30.68 -58.06 18.25
CA GLU A 331 31.69 -57.66 19.23
C GLU A 331 31.16 -56.62 20.23
N ARG A 332 30.41 -55.62 19.74
CA ARG A 332 29.76 -54.62 20.61
C ARG A 332 28.71 -55.21 21.54
N ARG A 333 27.98 -56.23 21.10
CA ARG A 333 27.02 -56.95 21.95
C ARG A 333 27.73 -57.75 23.04
N ARG A 334 28.81 -58.46 22.70
CA ARG A 334 29.61 -59.21 23.70
C ARG A 334 30.25 -58.30 24.74
N GLU A 335 30.84 -57.18 24.35
CA GLU A 335 31.38 -56.21 25.32
C GLU A 335 30.30 -55.64 26.25
N GLN A 336 29.08 -55.43 25.73
CA GLN A 336 27.97 -54.94 26.53
C GLN A 336 27.46 -56.01 27.52
N ASP A 337 27.36 -57.26 27.08
CA ASP A 337 26.94 -58.39 27.91
C ASP A 337 27.98 -58.70 29.01
N GLU A 338 29.28 -58.62 28.71
CA GLU A 338 30.35 -58.78 29.69
C GLU A 338 30.35 -57.66 30.74
N ARG A 339 30.11 -56.40 30.33
CA ARG A 339 29.97 -55.27 31.26
C ARG A 339 28.76 -55.45 32.18
N ILE A 340 27.63 -55.91 31.64
CA ILE A 340 26.43 -56.17 32.43
C ILE A 340 26.69 -57.32 33.43
N ALA A 341 27.34 -58.41 32.99
CA ALA A 341 27.68 -59.53 33.86
C ALA A 341 28.66 -59.14 34.99
N ALA A 342 29.65 -58.30 34.69
CA ALA A 342 30.59 -57.77 35.68
C ALA A 342 29.88 -56.86 36.71
N GLN A 343 28.96 -56.00 36.27
CA GLN A 343 28.14 -55.18 37.16
C GLN A 343 27.21 -56.02 38.04
N MET A 344 26.58 -57.06 37.49
CA MET A 344 25.72 -57.95 38.28
C MET A 344 26.51 -58.77 39.32
N ASN A 345 27.75 -59.17 39.01
CA ASN A 345 28.63 -59.84 39.98
C ASN A 345 29.10 -58.90 41.10
N LEU A 346 29.33 -57.61 40.78
CA LEU A 346 29.65 -56.60 41.78
C LEU A 346 28.46 -56.35 42.73
N VAL A 347 27.25 -56.26 42.19
CA VAL A 347 26.01 -56.09 42.98
C VAL A 347 25.75 -57.31 43.87
N LYS A 348 25.97 -58.54 43.38
CA LYS A 348 25.85 -59.76 44.19
C LYS A 348 26.84 -59.84 45.36
N ARG A 349 28.03 -59.23 45.23
CA ARG A 349 29.02 -59.13 46.33
C ARG A 349 28.69 -58.07 47.38
N ILE A 350 27.83 -57.10 47.05
CA ILE A 350 27.44 -56.02 47.95
C ILE A 350 26.18 -56.39 48.76
N VAL A 351 25.34 -57.28 48.23
CA VAL A 351 24.05 -57.68 48.83
C VAL A 351 24.10 -59.09 49.46
N GLY A 352 25.25 -59.76 49.43
CA GLY A 352 25.48 -61.09 50.02
C GLY A 352 26.37 -61.02 51.25
#